data_AF-Q7XHN6-F1
#
_entry.id   AF-Q7XHN6-F1
#
_cell.length_a   1.000
_cell.length_b   1.000
_cell.length_c   1.000
_cell.angle_alpha   90.00
_cell.angle_beta   90.00
_cell.angle_gamma   90.00
#
_symmetry.space_group_name_H-M   'P 1'
#
loop_
_entity.id
_entity.type
_entity.pdbx_description
1 polymer ?
#
loop_
_entity_poly.entity_id
_entity_poly.type
_entity_poly.pdbx_seq_one_letter_code
_entity_poly.pdbx_strand_id
1 'polypeptide(L)'
;MEMAAPVSPAPRTVEDIFKDFSGRRAGLVRALTVDVDEFYGFCDPEKENLCLYGHPNGRWEVALPAEEVPPELPEPALGINFARDGMHRRDWLSLVAVHSDSWLLSVAFFFGARLNGNESRVLNCEVLPSVLSCASFVLHKELNQSQNLYYHYVMGSIICSLSVCLCCFHVCL
;
A
#
# COMPACT_ATOMS: atom_id res chain seq x y z
N MET A 1 7.22 34.16 5.32
CA MET A 1 8.31 33.33 4.77
C MET A 1 8.18 32.00 5.49
N GLU A 2 7.38 31.11 4.90
CA GLU A 2 7.05 29.81 5.47
C GLU A 2 8.30 28.93 5.33
N MET A 3 8.84 28.46 6.45
CA MET A 3 10.00 27.58 6.43
C MET A 3 9.51 26.19 6.03
N ALA A 4 9.75 25.80 4.78
CA ALA A 4 9.57 24.44 4.33
C ALA A 4 10.33 23.50 5.29
N ALA A 5 9.61 22.54 5.87
CA ALA A 5 10.19 21.50 6.70
C ALA A 5 11.32 20.79 5.93
N PRO A 6 12.39 20.32 6.60
CA PRO A 6 13.47 19.65 5.90
C PRO A 6 12.93 18.41 5.20
N VAL A 7 12.92 18.45 3.86
CA VAL A 7 12.58 17.30 3.02
C VAL A 7 13.63 16.24 3.32
N SER A 8 13.24 15.22 4.07
CA SER A 8 14.08 14.04 4.29
C SER A 8 14.44 13.45 2.94
N PRO A 9 15.73 13.19 2.64
CA PRO A 9 16.14 12.67 1.35
C PRO A 9 15.43 11.34 1.08
N ALA A 10 14.95 11.15 -0.15
CA ALA A 10 14.32 9.91 -0.57
C ALA A 10 15.23 8.70 -0.28
N PRO A 11 14.70 7.55 0.17
CA PRO A 11 15.46 6.33 0.40
C PRO A 11 16.22 5.89 -0.87
N ARG A 12 17.49 5.50 -0.74
CA ARG A 12 18.33 5.09 -1.90
C ARG A 12 19.05 3.76 -1.73
N THR A 13 19.13 3.24 -0.50
CA THR A 13 19.73 1.93 -0.19
C THR A 13 18.64 0.91 0.08
N VAL A 14 18.95 -0.38 -0.03
CA VAL A 14 17.99 -1.45 0.29
C VAL A 14 17.49 -1.29 1.73
N GLU A 15 18.40 -1.01 2.66
CA GLU A 15 18.11 -0.84 4.07
C GLU A 15 17.21 0.37 4.34
N ASP A 16 17.46 1.51 3.69
CA ASP A 16 16.62 2.70 3.85
C ASP A 16 15.22 2.47 3.26
N ILE A 17 15.13 1.80 2.10
CA ILE A 17 13.85 1.48 1.45
C ILE A 17 13.07 0.50 2.33
N PHE A 18 13.71 -0.54 2.86
CA PHE A 18 13.06 -1.49 3.75
C PHE A 18 12.61 -0.84 5.07
N LYS A 19 13.39 0.11 5.60
CA LYS A 19 13.00 0.90 6.77
C LYS A 19 11.77 1.77 6.49
N ASP A 20 11.73 2.45 5.35
CA ASP A 20 10.56 3.23 4.91
C ASP A 20 9.34 2.33 4.77
N PHE A 21 9.46 1.22 4.02
CA PHE A 21 8.42 0.21 3.86
C PHE A 21 7.89 -0.30 5.20
N SER A 22 8.79 -0.65 6.13
CA SER A 22 8.43 -1.18 7.44
C SER A 22 7.70 -0.15 8.30
N GLY A 23 8.13 1.10 8.25
CA GLY A 23 7.45 2.21 8.91
C GLY A 23 6.02 2.38 8.39
N ARG A 24 5.86 2.54 7.08
CA ARG A 24 4.54 2.70 6.45
C ARG A 24 3.63 1.51 6.75
N ARG A 25 4.15 0.29 6.63
CA ARG A 25 3.42 -0.95 6.96
C ARG A 25 2.95 -0.97 8.41
N ALA A 26 3.79 -0.55 9.36
CA ALA A 26 3.39 -0.47 10.76
C ALA A 26 2.21 0.48 10.96
N GLY A 27 2.15 1.59 10.24
CA GLY A 27 1.00 2.49 10.25
C GLY A 27 -0.28 1.84 9.71
N LEU A 28 -0.19 1.23 8.53
CA LEU A 28 -1.33 0.56 7.91
C LEU A 28 -1.86 -0.61 8.75
N VAL A 29 -0.97 -1.42 9.31
CA VAL A 29 -1.36 -2.51 10.23
C VAL A 29 -2.09 -1.96 11.44
N ARG A 30 -1.61 -0.86 12.04
CA ARG A 30 -2.32 -0.24 13.18
C ARG A 30 -3.69 0.28 12.79
N ALA A 31 -3.83 0.97 11.66
CA ALA A 31 -5.12 1.43 11.14
C ALA A 31 -6.12 0.28 10.97
N LEU A 32 -5.67 -0.87 10.47
CA LEU A 32 -6.53 -2.01 10.16
C LEU A 32 -6.75 -2.97 11.35
N THR A 33 -6.11 -2.73 12.50
CA THR A 33 -6.19 -3.63 13.66
C THR A 33 -6.50 -2.89 14.96
N VAL A 34 -5.57 -2.09 15.47
CA VAL A 34 -5.67 -1.40 16.76
C VAL A 34 -6.63 -0.21 16.67
N ASP A 35 -6.51 0.59 15.61
CA ASP A 35 -7.26 1.83 15.43
C ASP A 35 -8.44 1.65 14.46
N VAL A 36 -8.91 0.40 14.29
CA VAL A 36 -9.88 0.02 13.24
C VAL A 36 -11.21 0.76 13.32
N ASP A 37 -11.66 1.09 14.52
CA ASP A 37 -12.92 1.83 14.72
C ASP A 37 -12.77 3.31 14.37
N GLU A 38 -11.64 3.92 14.68
CA GLU A 38 -11.29 5.28 14.28
C GLU A 38 -11.13 5.38 12.76
N PHE A 39 -10.36 4.46 12.16
CA PHE A 39 -10.20 4.35 10.72
C PHE A 39 -11.54 4.21 9.99
N TYR A 40 -12.41 3.32 10.46
CA TYR A 40 -13.74 3.13 9.88
C TYR A 40 -14.60 4.40 9.99
N GLY A 41 -14.52 5.11 11.11
CA GLY A 41 -15.22 6.37 11.35
C GLY A 41 -14.79 7.48 10.40
N PHE A 42 -13.50 7.54 10.02
CA PHE A 42 -13.01 8.52 9.05
C PHE A 42 -13.41 8.22 7.60
N CYS A 43 -13.67 6.96 7.26
CA CYS A 43 -14.05 6.53 5.91
C CYS A 43 -15.54 6.78 5.59
N ASP A 44 -16.00 8.02 5.69
CA ASP A 44 -17.39 8.40 5.41
C ASP A 44 -17.72 8.29 3.90
N PRO A 45 -18.70 7.46 3.47
CA PRO A 45 -19.09 7.28 2.07
C PRO A 45 -19.68 8.54 1.44
N GLU A 46 -20.18 9.48 2.23
CA GLU A 46 -20.74 10.75 1.75
C GLU A 46 -19.66 11.80 1.43
N LYS A 47 -18.40 11.53 1.81
CA LYS A 47 -17.26 12.36 1.44
C LYS A 47 -16.75 11.99 0.05
N GLU A 48 -15.95 12.89 -0.52
CA GLU A 48 -15.15 12.62 -1.71
C GLU A 48 -14.28 11.36 -1.56
N ASN A 49 -13.73 10.86 -2.67
CA ASN A 49 -13.02 9.59 -2.69
C ASN A 49 -11.75 9.66 -1.83
N LEU A 50 -11.74 8.91 -0.72
CA LEU A 50 -10.66 8.90 0.26
C LEU A 50 -9.65 7.78 -0.03
N CYS A 51 -8.43 8.01 0.44
CA CYS A 51 -7.30 7.10 0.40
C CYS A 51 -6.79 6.81 1.82
N LEU A 52 -6.20 5.63 2.03
CA LEU A 52 -5.46 5.31 3.25
C LEU A 52 -3.95 5.40 3.00
N TYR A 53 -3.28 6.26 3.76
CA TYR A 53 -1.83 6.48 3.68
C TYR A 53 -1.12 5.91 4.90
N GLY A 54 0.02 5.26 4.65
CA GLY A 54 1.02 4.90 5.65
C GLY A 54 2.23 5.81 5.53
N HIS A 55 2.70 6.33 6.67
CA HIS A 55 3.84 7.25 6.76
C HIS A 55 5.09 6.53 7.30
N PRO A 56 6.32 6.94 6.90
CA PRO A 56 7.56 6.25 7.31
C PRO A 56 7.83 6.30 8.82
N ASN A 57 7.23 7.27 9.52
CA ASN A 57 7.27 7.39 10.98
C ASN A 57 6.31 6.41 11.68
N GLY A 58 5.65 5.53 10.94
CA GLY A 58 4.69 4.58 11.46
C GLY A 58 3.29 5.12 11.59
N ARG A 59 2.99 6.39 11.30
CA ARG A 59 1.62 6.92 11.36
C ARG A 59 0.79 6.48 10.16
N TRP A 60 -0.52 6.57 10.29
CA TRP A 60 -1.47 6.42 9.19
C TRP A 60 -2.36 7.66 9.10
N GLU A 61 -2.98 7.85 7.93
CA GLU A 61 -3.86 8.97 7.65
C GLU A 61 -4.90 8.60 6.59
N VAL A 62 -6.12 9.12 6.75
CA VAL A 62 -7.16 9.05 5.71
C VAL A 62 -7.32 10.45 5.12
N ALA A 63 -6.99 10.59 3.84
CA ALA A 63 -6.97 11.88 3.15
C ALA A 63 -7.40 11.73 1.69
N LEU A 64 -7.65 12.86 1.03
CA LEU A 64 -7.85 12.91 -0.41
C LEU A 64 -6.54 12.55 -1.15
N PRO A 65 -6.61 12.13 -2.42
CA PRO A 65 -5.44 12.00 -3.27
C PRO A 65 -4.69 13.34 -3.38
N ALA A 66 -3.39 13.28 -3.66
CA ALA A 66 -2.61 14.50 -3.84
C ALA A 66 -3.07 15.26 -5.09
N GLU A 67 -3.20 16.59 -5.00
CA GLU A 67 -3.57 17.42 -6.15
C GLU A 67 -2.38 17.72 -7.09
N GLU A 68 -1.15 17.45 -6.66
CA GLU A 68 0.07 17.78 -7.40
C GLU A 68 0.27 16.86 -8.62
N VAL A 69 0.61 17.47 -9.76
CA VAL A 69 0.83 16.76 -11.03
C VAL A 69 2.25 17.05 -11.56
N PRO A 70 3.14 16.04 -11.70
CA PRO A 70 2.97 14.64 -11.30
C PRO A 70 3.23 14.42 -9.80
N PRO A 71 2.56 13.45 -9.16
CA PRO A 71 2.80 13.12 -7.76
C PRO A 71 4.21 12.54 -7.55
N GLU A 72 4.81 12.83 -6.38
CA GLU A 72 6.17 12.37 -6.05
C GLU A 72 6.25 10.86 -5.76
N LEU A 73 5.15 10.25 -5.32
CA LEU A 73 5.06 8.83 -4.98
C LEU A 73 3.83 8.20 -5.66
N PRO A 74 3.84 6.86 -5.86
CA PRO A 74 2.65 6.14 -6.29
C PRO A 74 1.46 6.42 -5.36
N GLU A 75 0.28 6.62 -5.93
CA GLU A 75 -0.93 6.86 -5.15
C GLU A 75 -1.54 5.56 -4.62
N PRO A 76 -2.09 5.54 -3.39
CA PRO A 76 -2.85 4.42 -2.86
C PRO A 76 -4.21 4.29 -3.56
N ALA A 77 -4.96 3.23 -3.22
CA ALA A 77 -6.29 3.02 -3.78
C ALA A 77 -7.26 4.16 -3.40
N LEU A 78 -7.86 4.76 -4.42
CA LEU A 78 -8.82 5.84 -4.31
C LEU A 78 -10.23 5.32 -4.07
N GLY A 79 -10.96 5.97 -3.17
CA GLY A 79 -12.39 5.70 -2.94
C GLY A 79 -12.66 4.50 -2.04
N ILE A 80 -11.76 4.21 -1.09
CA ILE A 80 -11.94 3.10 -0.14
C ILE A 80 -13.23 3.25 0.69
N ASN A 81 -13.67 4.49 0.92
CA ASN A 81 -14.89 4.83 1.63
C ASN A 81 -16.17 4.46 0.88
N PHE A 82 -16.15 4.41 -0.46
CA PHE A 82 -17.34 4.13 -1.28
C PHE A 82 -17.89 2.72 -1.03
N ALA A 83 -17.02 1.73 -0.87
CA ALA A 83 -17.39 0.33 -0.68
C ALA A 83 -17.70 -0.02 0.79
N ARG A 84 -17.54 0.90 1.74
CA ARG A 84 -17.58 0.62 3.19
C ARG A 84 -18.91 0.03 3.65
N ASP A 85 -20.02 0.60 3.19
CA ASP A 85 -21.37 0.23 3.63
C ASP A 85 -22.03 -0.79 2.68
N GLY A 86 -21.38 -1.07 1.55
CA GLY A 86 -21.86 -2.03 0.53
C GLY A 86 -21.44 -3.49 0.76
N MET A 87 -20.63 -3.79 1.78
CA MET A 87 -20.19 -5.15 2.11
C MET A 87 -19.97 -5.34 3.61
N HIS A 88 -19.76 -6.58 4.05
CA HIS A 88 -19.43 -6.83 5.45
C HIS A 88 -18.15 -6.11 5.85
N ARG A 89 -18.14 -5.51 7.05
CA ARG A 89 -16.99 -4.77 7.61
C ARG A 89 -15.66 -5.53 7.46
N ARG A 90 -15.67 -6.84 7.67
CA ARG A 90 -14.48 -7.70 7.56
C ARG A 90 -14.00 -7.85 6.11
N ASP A 91 -14.90 -7.96 5.16
CA ASP A 91 -14.55 -8.07 3.73
C ASP A 91 -14.00 -6.74 3.21
N TRP A 92 -14.61 -5.63 3.65
CA TRP A 92 -14.10 -4.29 3.37
C TRP A 92 -12.69 -4.08 3.92
N LEU A 93 -12.43 -4.44 5.19
CA LEU A 93 -11.09 -4.36 5.78
C LEU A 93 -10.09 -5.24 5.02
N SER A 94 -10.51 -6.41 4.56
CA SER A 94 -9.68 -7.32 3.76
C SER A 94 -9.32 -6.72 2.40
N LEU A 95 -10.30 -6.08 1.74
CA LEU A 95 -10.10 -5.35 0.50
C LEU A 95 -9.10 -4.19 0.68
N VAL A 96 -9.29 -3.36 1.71
CA VAL A 96 -8.37 -2.24 2.01
C VAL A 96 -6.96 -2.77 2.32
N ALA A 97 -6.84 -3.88 3.05
CA ALA A 97 -5.54 -4.50 3.36
C ALA A 97 -4.78 -4.90 2.09
N VAL A 98 -5.44 -5.58 1.14
CA VAL A 98 -4.82 -5.98 -0.13
C VAL A 98 -4.37 -4.78 -0.96
N HIS A 99 -5.19 -3.74 -1.04
CA HIS A 99 -4.82 -2.51 -1.73
C HIS A 99 -3.65 -1.80 -1.06
N SER A 100 -3.63 -1.77 0.28
CA SER A 100 -2.55 -1.19 1.08
C SER A 100 -1.22 -1.93 0.86
N ASP A 101 -1.26 -3.27 0.86
CA ASP A 101 -0.10 -4.13 0.58
C ASP A 101 0.45 -3.90 -0.83
N SER A 102 -0.44 -3.78 -1.82
CA SER A 102 -0.07 -3.50 -3.21
C SER A 102 0.58 -2.13 -3.36
N TRP A 103 0.04 -1.12 -2.66
CA TRP A 103 0.59 0.23 -2.64
C TRP A 103 1.97 0.27 -1.98
N LEU A 104 2.17 -0.40 -0.85
CA LEU A 104 3.47 -0.48 -0.17
C LEU A 104 4.56 -1.09 -1.07
N LEU A 105 4.24 -2.15 -1.81
CA LEU A 105 5.17 -2.72 -2.79
C LEU A 105 5.50 -1.70 -3.89
N SER A 106 4.48 -1.03 -4.44
CA SER A 106 4.67 0.01 -5.46
C SER A 106 5.63 1.12 -4.99
N VAL A 107 5.45 1.62 -3.76
CA VAL A 107 6.33 2.64 -3.16
C VAL A 107 7.76 2.11 -2.97
N ALA A 108 7.92 0.89 -2.45
CA ALA A 108 9.25 0.30 -2.24
C ALA A 108 10.01 0.11 -3.57
N PHE A 109 9.33 -0.35 -4.62
CA PHE A 109 9.93 -0.49 -5.95
C PHE A 109 10.15 0.83 -6.66
N PHE A 110 9.32 1.84 -6.40
CA PHE A 110 9.52 3.19 -6.91
C PHE A 110 10.85 3.77 -6.40
N PHE A 111 11.14 3.66 -5.10
CA PHE A 111 12.45 4.03 -4.56
C PHE A 111 13.56 3.09 -5.03
N GLY A 112 13.23 1.81 -5.20
CA GLY A 112 14.15 0.77 -5.68
C GLY A 112 14.49 0.83 -7.17
N ALA A 113 13.92 1.75 -7.95
CA ALA A 113 14.06 1.78 -9.41
C ALA A 113 15.51 1.94 -9.91
N ARG A 114 16.41 2.46 -9.06
CA ARG A 114 17.83 2.67 -9.39
C ARG A 114 18.77 1.60 -8.80
N LEU A 115 18.22 0.61 -8.09
CA LEU A 115 19.00 -0.48 -7.52
C LEU A 115 19.53 -1.39 -8.62
N ASN A 116 20.71 -1.96 -8.41
CA ASN A 116 21.25 -2.99 -9.29
C ASN A 116 20.54 -4.34 -9.06
N GLY A 117 20.74 -5.30 -9.97
CA GLY A 117 20.03 -6.59 -9.92
C GLY A 117 20.24 -7.40 -8.63
N ASN A 118 21.37 -7.25 -7.92
CA ASN A 118 21.57 -7.90 -6.63
C ASN A 118 20.82 -7.18 -5.51
N GLU A 119 20.88 -5.86 -5.47
CA GLU A 119 20.15 -5.03 -4.51
C GLU A 119 18.62 -5.21 -4.64
N SER A 120 18.10 -5.23 -5.87
CA SER A 120 16.68 -5.49 -6.12
C SER A 120 16.26 -6.89 -5.63
N ARG A 121 17.13 -7.90 -5.77
CA ARG A 121 16.87 -9.25 -5.24
C ARG A 121 16.83 -9.27 -3.72
N VAL A 122 17.74 -8.55 -3.05
CA VAL A 122 17.72 -8.44 -1.58
C VAL A 122 16.44 -7.75 -1.13
N LEU A 123 16.09 -6.60 -1.74
CA LEU A 123 14.85 -5.88 -1.44
C LEU A 123 13.62 -6.80 -1.59
N ASN A 124 13.55 -7.60 -2.66
CA ASN A 124 12.48 -8.58 -2.86
C ASN A 124 12.38 -9.60 -1.73
N CYS A 125 13.52 -10.11 -1.25
CA CYS A 125 13.55 -11.08 -0.16
C CYS A 125 13.08 -10.47 1.17
N GLU A 126 13.19 -9.15 1.36
CA GLU A 126 12.76 -8.47 2.58
C GLU A 126 11.29 -8.06 2.54
N VAL A 127 10.81 -7.48 1.44
CA VAL A 127 9.44 -6.91 1.38
C VAL A 127 8.37 -7.96 1.09
N LEU A 128 8.63 -8.96 0.25
CA LEU A 128 7.62 -9.92 -0.18
C LEU A 128 7.11 -10.83 0.96
N PRO A 129 7.95 -11.41 1.82
CA PRO A 129 7.45 -12.23 2.93
C PRO A 129 6.58 -11.44 3.92
N SER A 130 6.90 -10.16 4.11
CA SER A 130 6.17 -9.26 5.02
C SER A 130 4.74 -8.99 4.53
N VAL A 131 4.57 -8.78 3.21
CA VAL A 131 3.25 -8.65 2.57
C VAL A 131 2.51 -9.98 2.55
N LEU A 132 3.18 -11.07 2.15
CA LEU A 132 2.56 -12.40 2.08
C LEU A 132 2.05 -12.89 3.43
N SER A 133 2.72 -12.54 4.54
CA SER A 133 2.25 -12.86 5.89
C SER A 133 0.98 -12.09 6.26
N CYS A 134 0.87 -10.81 5.90
CA CYS A 134 -0.33 -9.99 6.13
C CYS A 134 -1.51 -10.47 5.30
N ALA A 135 -1.30 -10.66 3.99
CA ALA A 135 -2.30 -11.25 3.10
C ALA A 135 -2.74 -12.62 3.61
N SER A 136 -1.81 -13.47 4.05
CA SER A 136 -2.13 -14.77 4.63
C SER A 136 -2.92 -14.65 5.93
N PHE A 137 -2.61 -13.71 6.84
CA PHE A 137 -3.39 -13.48 8.06
C PHE A 137 -4.84 -13.05 7.78
N VAL A 138 -5.03 -12.18 6.78
CA VAL A 138 -6.35 -11.74 6.30
C VAL A 138 -7.11 -12.92 5.67
N LEU A 139 -6.42 -13.75 4.89
CA LEU A 139 -6.97 -14.90 4.15
C LEU A 139 -7.23 -16.15 5.03
N HIS A 140 -6.51 -16.34 6.15
CA HIS A 140 -6.59 -17.57 6.96
C HIS A 140 -7.92 -17.74 7.72
N LYS A 141 -8.79 -16.73 7.74
CA LYS A 141 -10.17 -16.87 8.25
C LYS A 141 -11.23 -17.08 7.16
N GLU A 142 -10.85 -17.14 5.88
CA GLU A 142 -11.74 -17.48 4.75
C GLU A 142 -11.50 -18.90 4.22
N LEU A 143 -11.51 -19.90 5.11
CA LEU A 143 -11.69 -21.29 4.69
C LEU A 143 -13.19 -21.58 4.56
N ASN A 144 -13.82 -21.04 3.52
CA ASN A 144 -14.81 -21.76 2.72
C ASN A 144 -15.16 -21.01 1.41
N GLN A 145 -14.75 -21.63 0.29
CA GLN A 145 -15.32 -21.54 -1.08
C GLN A 145 -15.05 -20.33 -1.99
N SER A 146 -14.42 -19.23 -1.58
CA SER A 146 -14.19 -18.05 -2.46
C SER A 146 -12.78 -17.91 -3.07
N GLN A 147 -11.90 -18.91 -2.90
CA GLN A 147 -10.47 -18.79 -3.22
C GLN A 147 -10.14 -18.49 -4.69
N ASN A 148 -10.94 -18.93 -5.68
CA ASN A 148 -10.49 -18.85 -7.07
C ASN A 148 -10.62 -17.45 -7.70
N LEU A 149 -11.68 -16.69 -7.39
CA LEU A 149 -11.83 -15.33 -7.92
C LEU A 149 -10.93 -14.32 -7.18
N TYR A 150 -10.72 -14.49 -5.87
CA TYR A 150 -9.92 -13.55 -5.09
C TYR A 150 -8.43 -13.73 -5.34
N TYR A 151 -7.90 -14.95 -5.46
CA TYR A 151 -6.52 -15.13 -5.93
C TYR A 151 -6.31 -14.54 -7.32
N HIS A 152 -7.27 -14.70 -8.24
CA HIS A 152 -7.19 -14.09 -9.57
C HIS A 152 -7.33 -12.56 -9.54
N TYR A 153 -8.08 -11.99 -8.59
CA TYR A 153 -8.24 -10.55 -8.40
C TYR A 153 -7.03 -9.93 -7.71
N VAL A 154 -6.50 -10.53 -6.63
CA VAL A 154 -5.29 -10.08 -5.94
C VAL A 154 -4.07 -10.28 -6.82
N MET A 155 -3.89 -11.44 -7.47
CA MET A 155 -2.84 -11.59 -8.47
C MET A 155 -3.10 -10.70 -9.68
N GLY A 156 -4.33 -10.44 -10.09
CA GLY A 156 -4.68 -9.53 -11.18
C GLY A 156 -4.40 -8.06 -10.86
N SER A 157 -4.68 -7.60 -9.64
CA SER A 157 -4.42 -6.25 -9.12
C SER A 157 -2.94 -6.07 -8.81
N ILE A 158 -2.28 -7.06 -8.21
CA ILE A 158 -0.82 -7.09 -8.07
C ILE A 158 -0.17 -7.14 -9.45
N ILE A 159 -0.67 -7.92 -10.42
CA ILE A 159 -0.19 -7.91 -11.82
C ILE A 159 -0.52 -6.58 -12.49
N CYS A 160 -1.63 -5.92 -12.21
CA CYS A 160 -1.97 -4.62 -12.80
C CYS A 160 -1.10 -3.51 -12.22
N SER A 161 -0.91 -3.47 -10.89
CA SER A 161 0.03 -2.58 -10.19
C SER A 161 1.48 -2.87 -10.58
N LEU A 162 1.86 -4.15 -10.71
CA LEU A 162 3.14 -4.56 -11.27
C LEU A 162 3.20 -4.31 -12.77
N SER A 163 2.10 -4.23 -13.52
CA SER A 163 2.08 -3.91 -14.95
C SER A 163 2.27 -2.41 -15.18
N VAL A 164 1.75 -1.57 -14.29
CA VAL A 164 2.10 -0.14 -14.20
C VAL A 164 3.59 -0.01 -13.84
N CYS A 165 4.09 -0.83 -12.91
CA CYS A 165 5.50 -0.89 -12.55
C CYS A 165 6.40 -1.51 -13.65
N LEU A 166 5.88 -2.46 -14.44
CA LEU A 166 6.56 -3.14 -15.55
C LEU A 166 6.56 -2.29 -16.81
N CYS A 167 5.56 -1.43 -17.00
CA CYS A 167 5.61 -0.36 -18.01
C CYS A 167 6.79 0.59 -17.76
N CYS A 168 7.15 0.86 -16.50
CA CYS A 168 8.40 1.57 -16.20
C CYS A 168 9.66 0.71 -16.46
N PHE A 169 9.61 -0.61 -16.26
CA PHE A 169 10.75 -1.50 -16.58
C PHE A 169 10.97 -1.72 -18.08
N HIS A 170 9.92 -1.75 -18.91
CA HIS A 170 10.05 -1.93 -20.37
C HIS A 170 10.53 -0.66 -21.12
N VAL A 171 10.55 0.50 -20.45
CA VAL A 171 11.13 1.75 -21.00
C VAL A 171 12.61 1.90 -20.61
N CYS A 172 13.17 0.99 -19.80
CA CYS A 172 14.58 1.00 -19.38
C CYS A 172 15.36 -0.26 -19.82
N LEU A 173 14.91 -0.96 -20.86
CA LEU A 173 15.65 -1.99 -21.59
C LEU A 173 15.86 -1.58 -23.04
#